data_AF-A0A9P8V914-F1
#
_entry.id   AF-A0A9P8V914-F1
#
_cell.length_a   1.000
_cell.length_b   1.000
_cell.length_c   1.000
_cell.angle_alpha   90.00
_cell.angle_beta   90.00
_cell.angle_gamma   90.00
#
_symmetry.space_group_name_H-M   'P 1'
#
loop_
_entity.id
_entity.type
_entity.pdbx_description
1 polymer ?
#
loop_
_entity_poly.entity_id
_entity_poly.type
_entity_poly.pdbx_seq_one_letter_code
_entity_poly.pdbx_strand_id
1 'polypeptide(L)'
;MSAGVVPVAGSNVPISGLDELQAHLDALVEDPATPFEAKLFDDVELQLTETSIPPLLPTLLPKLTSILKTTQQDPKILVSLILKLLTPVSFSQTLTLADESSLIVALSSPAPSANVLAMAILHKAASSAPDTAQLASMPRVLEAFIRTWLSSPDVQVGERGNKLLADLLEVDSVVPPLREVRHAVTIDGIAWSSGSNGLNGSQKPTGTGQLWQRITNDPTIFNLLLSLPTGEDPSGDCLTPHQTSLAQGRLLRVLPRLAALDFGQVARPLGASDQNQSLLHFASISMVDKKDMLMHLTLIDYFEALLSLLRIRVEQGGSDNSFITSTLRRIFAEATTDDNVLKAALLGLPDRTVPEEADGLRPFVQSVVL
;
A
#
# COMPACT_ATOMS: atom_id res chain seq x y z
N MET A 1 58.23 -4.71 5.94
CA MET A 1 57.64 -4.41 4.62
C MET A 1 56.56 -5.46 4.37
N SER A 2 55.34 -5.19 4.84
CA SER A 2 54.20 -6.08 4.65
C SER A 2 53.41 -5.57 3.46
N ALA A 3 53.40 -6.34 2.38
CA ALA A 3 52.64 -6.05 1.18
C ALA A 3 51.15 -6.16 1.50
N GLY A 4 50.42 -5.05 1.31
CA GLY A 4 48.97 -5.02 1.38
C GLY A 4 48.38 -5.84 0.24
N VAL A 5 47.53 -6.80 0.59
CA VAL A 5 46.65 -7.49 -0.36
C VAL A 5 45.55 -6.49 -0.75
N VAL A 6 45.59 -6.03 -1.99
CA VAL A 6 44.51 -5.24 -2.61
C VAL A 6 43.39 -6.22 -2.99
N PRO A 7 42.11 -5.96 -2.67
CA PRO A 7 41.02 -6.79 -3.15
C PRO A 7 40.85 -6.57 -4.67
N VAL A 8 40.90 -7.65 -5.44
CA VAL A 8 40.66 -7.66 -6.88
C VAL A 8 39.18 -7.43 -7.15
N ALA A 9 38.89 -6.60 -8.15
CA ALA A 9 37.56 -6.27 -8.65
C ALA A 9 36.69 -7.50 -8.91
N GLY A 10 35.39 -7.37 -8.59
CA GLY A 10 34.40 -8.44 -8.64
C GLY A 10 34.33 -9.15 -9.99
N SER A 11 34.56 -10.46 -9.98
CA SER A 11 34.28 -11.35 -11.09
C SER A 11 32.77 -11.48 -11.28
N ASN A 12 32.19 -10.78 -12.25
CA ASN A 12 30.83 -11.08 -12.69
C ASN A 12 30.85 -12.48 -13.31
N VAL A 13 30.21 -13.44 -12.64
CA VAL A 13 29.95 -14.77 -13.20
C VAL A 13 29.12 -14.61 -14.48
N PRO A 14 29.51 -15.23 -15.61
CA PRO A 14 28.74 -15.12 -16.85
C PRO A 14 27.34 -15.72 -16.66
N ILE A 15 26.33 -15.02 -17.16
CA ILE A 15 24.93 -15.47 -17.09
C ILE A 15 24.68 -16.40 -18.28
N SER A 16 24.44 -17.67 -18.00
CA SER A 16 24.09 -18.66 -19.02
C SER A 16 22.69 -18.38 -19.56
N GLY A 17 22.49 -18.49 -20.88
CA GLY A 17 21.19 -18.26 -21.51
C GLY A 17 20.90 -16.79 -21.88
N LEU A 18 21.80 -15.86 -21.55
CA LEU A 18 21.54 -14.42 -21.76
C LEU A 18 21.49 -14.04 -23.25
N ASP A 19 22.36 -14.62 -24.08
CA ASP A 19 22.38 -14.34 -25.51
C ASP A 19 21.14 -14.93 -26.20
N GLU A 20 20.73 -16.12 -25.78
CA GLU A 20 19.49 -16.77 -26.22
C GLU A 20 18.25 -15.97 -25.81
N LEU A 21 18.21 -15.48 -24.57
CA LEU A 21 17.13 -14.59 -24.11
C LEU A 21 17.10 -13.30 -24.94
N GLN A 22 18.25 -12.68 -25.20
CA GLN A 22 18.30 -11.45 -26.01
C GLN A 22 17.79 -11.67 -27.43
N ALA A 23 18.18 -12.78 -28.07
CA ALA A 23 17.68 -13.16 -29.39
C ALA A 23 16.16 -13.43 -29.37
N HIS A 24 15.66 -14.09 -28.33
CA HIS A 24 14.23 -14.31 -28.16
C HIS A 24 13.46 -13.00 -27.95
N LEU A 25 14.00 -12.06 -27.17
CA LEU A 25 13.43 -10.72 -27.01
C LEU A 25 13.42 -9.94 -28.34
N ASP A 26 14.43 -10.07 -29.19
CA ASP A 26 14.42 -9.47 -30.52
C ASP A 26 13.32 -10.05 -31.41
N ALA A 27 13.16 -11.38 -31.40
CA ALA A 27 12.08 -12.04 -32.13
C ALA A 27 10.69 -11.58 -31.66
N LEU A 28 10.50 -11.38 -30.34
CA LEU A 28 9.25 -10.85 -29.77
C LEU A 28 8.98 -9.38 -30.14
N VAL A 29 10.03 -8.57 -30.30
CA VAL A 29 9.89 -7.18 -30.76
C VAL A 29 9.49 -7.14 -32.23
N GLU A 30 10.04 -8.04 -33.05
CA GLU A 30 9.71 -8.16 -34.48
C GLU A 30 8.31 -8.77 -34.71
N ASP A 31 7.96 -9.83 -33.97
CA ASP A 31 6.68 -10.51 -34.02
C ASP A 31 6.09 -10.72 -32.62
N PRO A 32 5.18 -9.83 -32.16
CA PRO A 32 4.52 -9.92 -30.86
C PRO A 32 3.65 -11.18 -30.66
N ALA A 33 3.35 -11.94 -31.73
CA ALA A 33 2.63 -13.20 -31.64
C ALA A 33 3.52 -14.40 -31.29
N THR A 34 4.86 -14.23 -31.32
CA THR A 34 5.82 -15.26 -30.92
C THR A 34 5.57 -15.70 -29.48
N PRO A 35 5.34 -17.00 -29.19
CA PRO A 35 5.08 -17.46 -27.82
C PRO A 35 6.26 -17.23 -26.87
N PHE A 36 6.00 -16.84 -25.62
CA PHE A 36 7.05 -16.70 -24.61
C PHE A 36 7.72 -18.04 -24.26
N GLU A 37 9.05 -18.08 -24.36
CA GLU A 37 9.86 -19.22 -23.92
C GLU A 37 10.18 -19.15 -22.42
N ALA A 38 9.23 -19.54 -21.57
CA ALA A 38 9.31 -19.40 -20.10
C ALA A 38 10.64 -19.84 -19.48
N LYS A 39 11.23 -20.94 -19.95
CA LYS A 39 12.51 -21.45 -19.43
C LYS A 39 13.66 -20.45 -19.60
N LEU A 40 13.72 -19.72 -20.72
CA LEU A 40 14.78 -18.73 -20.95
C LEU A 40 14.68 -17.58 -19.95
N PHE A 41 13.46 -17.14 -19.65
CA PHE A 41 13.22 -16.11 -18.65
C PHE A 41 13.60 -16.59 -17.25
N ASP A 42 13.11 -17.77 -16.85
CA ASP A 42 13.37 -18.34 -15.52
C ASP A 42 14.88 -18.58 -15.29
N ASP A 43 15.57 -19.20 -16.26
CA ASP A 43 17.00 -19.54 -16.15
C ASP A 43 17.86 -18.28 -16.00
N VAL A 44 17.58 -17.23 -16.77
CA VAL A 44 18.31 -15.95 -16.66
C VAL A 44 17.94 -15.22 -15.37
N GLU A 45 16.65 -15.13 -15.03
CA GLU A 45 16.17 -14.41 -13.84
C GLU A 45 16.79 -14.96 -12.54
N LEU A 46 16.92 -16.29 -12.43
CA LEU A 46 17.53 -16.96 -11.27
C LEU A 46 19.01 -16.60 -11.07
N GLN A 47 19.72 -16.24 -12.14
CA GLN A 47 21.14 -15.86 -12.11
C GLN A 47 21.34 -14.35 -11.87
N LEU A 48 20.28 -13.53 -11.89
CA LEU A 48 20.37 -12.09 -11.69
C LEU A 48 20.64 -11.71 -10.23
N THR A 49 21.69 -10.94 -10.04
CA THR A 49 22.15 -10.40 -8.76
C THR A 49 22.18 -8.87 -8.81
N GLU A 50 22.20 -8.21 -7.65
CA GLU A 50 22.29 -6.74 -7.59
C GLU A 50 23.53 -6.18 -8.32
N THR A 51 24.60 -6.96 -8.42
CA THR A 51 25.83 -6.60 -9.14
C THR A 51 25.76 -6.88 -10.65
N SER A 52 24.99 -7.88 -11.09
CA SER A 52 24.86 -8.24 -12.50
C SER A 52 23.73 -7.51 -13.22
N ILE A 53 22.74 -6.98 -12.51
CA ILE A 53 21.60 -6.25 -13.09
C ILE A 53 22.01 -4.92 -13.77
N PRO A 54 22.75 -3.99 -13.13
CA PRO A 54 23.02 -2.66 -13.69
C PRO A 54 23.56 -2.64 -15.14
N PRO A 55 24.53 -3.49 -15.53
CA PRO A 55 25.03 -3.48 -16.92
C PRO A 55 24.00 -4.01 -17.94
N LEU A 56 22.97 -4.74 -17.52
CA LEU A 56 21.96 -5.32 -18.41
C LEU A 56 20.78 -4.38 -18.66
N LEU A 57 20.56 -3.39 -17.79
CA LEU A 57 19.43 -2.47 -17.89
C LEU A 57 19.31 -1.78 -19.25
N PRO A 58 20.39 -1.22 -19.84
CA PRO A 58 20.28 -0.50 -21.11
C PRO A 58 19.88 -1.40 -22.28
N THR A 59 20.13 -2.71 -22.18
CA THR A 59 19.88 -3.67 -23.26
C THR A 59 18.53 -4.37 -23.11
N LEU A 60 18.21 -4.86 -21.90
CA LEU A 60 17.01 -5.67 -21.69
C LEU A 60 15.76 -4.81 -21.48
N LEU A 61 15.87 -3.74 -20.69
CA LEU A 61 14.70 -2.99 -20.24
C LEU A 61 13.94 -2.28 -21.38
N PRO A 62 14.59 -1.68 -22.39
CA PRO A 62 13.90 -1.11 -23.55
C PRO A 62 13.13 -2.16 -24.36
N LYS A 63 13.72 -3.34 -24.60
CA LYS A 63 13.07 -4.43 -25.35
C LYS A 63 11.84 -4.94 -24.60
N LEU A 64 12.00 -5.24 -23.31
CA LEU A 64 10.91 -5.69 -22.44
C LEU A 64 9.76 -4.67 -22.39
N THR A 65 10.08 -3.37 -22.31
CA THR A 65 9.07 -2.29 -22.32
C THR A 65 8.37 -2.21 -23.66
N SER A 66 9.08 -2.41 -24.77
CA SER A 66 8.49 -2.47 -26.11
C SER A 66 7.51 -3.62 -26.25
N ILE A 67 7.90 -4.82 -25.81
CA ILE A 67 7.06 -6.03 -25.87
C ILE A 67 5.81 -5.87 -25.02
N LEU A 68 5.92 -5.32 -23.79
CA LEU A 68 4.76 -5.06 -22.93
C LEU A 68 3.70 -4.17 -23.59
N LYS A 69 4.10 -3.26 -24.48
CA LYS A 69 3.19 -2.34 -25.16
C LYS A 69 2.48 -2.97 -26.37
N THR A 70 2.99 -4.07 -26.90
CA THR A 70 2.49 -4.68 -28.15
C THR A 70 1.93 -6.09 -27.97
N THR A 71 2.32 -6.80 -26.92
CA THR A 71 1.91 -8.19 -26.70
C THR A 71 0.44 -8.31 -26.29
N GLN A 72 -0.24 -9.34 -26.81
CA GLN A 72 -1.58 -9.74 -26.37
C GLN A 72 -1.55 -10.98 -25.46
N GLN A 73 -0.36 -11.55 -25.24
CA GLN A 73 -0.15 -12.70 -24.37
C GLN A 73 -0.17 -12.27 -22.90
N ASP A 74 -0.34 -13.21 -21.96
CA ASP A 74 -0.21 -12.92 -20.53
C ASP A 74 1.20 -12.42 -20.23
N PRO A 75 1.38 -11.17 -19.77
CA PRO A 75 2.70 -10.57 -19.59
C PRO A 75 3.40 -11.06 -18.32
N LYS A 76 2.83 -12.00 -17.55
CA LYS A 76 3.34 -12.44 -16.25
C LYS A 76 4.84 -12.80 -16.24
N ILE A 77 5.31 -13.54 -17.25
CA ILE A 77 6.72 -13.95 -17.35
C ILE A 77 7.63 -12.74 -17.54
N LEU A 78 7.24 -11.81 -18.43
CA LEU A 78 7.98 -10.56 -18.64
C LEU A 78 8.01 -9.70 -17.37
N VAL A 79 6.86 -9.60 -16.69
CA VAL A 79 6.71 -8.81 -15.47
C VAL A 79 7.65 -9.29 -14.37
N SER A 80 7.84 -10.61 -14.19
CA SER A 80 8.76 -11.14 -13.16
C SER A 80 10.18 -10.63 -13.38
N LEU A 81 10.70 -10.81 -14.60
CA LEU A 81 12.03 -10.34 -14.97
C LEU A 81 12.16 -8.81 -14.87
N ILE A 82 11.15 -8.06 -15.31
CA ILE A 82 11.14 -6.59 -15.21
C ILE A 82 11.17 -6.14 -13.76
N LEU A 83 10.38 -6.75 -12.87
CA LEU A 83 10.40 -6.44 -11.45
C LEU A 83 11.80 -6.64 -10.86
N LYS A 84 12.46 -7.75 -11.22
CA LYS A 84 13.84 -8.03 -10.81
C LYS A 84 14.80 -6.95 -11.32
N LEU A 85 14.76 -6.65 -12.63
CA LEU A 85 15.61 -5.63 -13.27
C LEU A 85 15.37 -4.22 -12.72
N LEU A 86 14.13 -3.88 -12.35
CA LEU A 86 13.81 -2.57 -11.80
C LEU A 86 14.31 -2.38 -10.38
N THR A 87 14.72 -3.42 -9.65
CA THR A 87 15.15 -3.34 -8.24
C THR A 87 16.11 -2.15 -7.96
N PRO A 88 17.25 -1.99 -8.67
CA PRO A 88 18.19 -0.87 -8.45
C PRO A 88 17.76 0.47 -9.07
N VAL A 89 16.68 0.54 -9.84
CA VAL A 89 16.26 1.74 -10.58
C VAL A 89 15.46 2.66 -9.67
N SER A 90 15.74 3.97 -9.68
CA SER A 90 14.99 4.94 -8.87
C SER A 90 13.59 5.22 -9.44
N PHE A 91 12.73 5.86 -8.65
CA PHE A 91 11.40 6.27 -9.13
C PHE A 91 11.49 7.21 -10.34
N SER A 92 12.28 8.29 -10.25
CA SER A 92 12.44 9.25 -11.35
C SER A 92 13.03 8.61 -12.61
N GLN A 93 13.97 7.67 -12.46
CA GLN A 93 14.52 6.91 -13.60
C GLN A 93 13.48 5.98 -14.21
N THR A 94 12.60 5.39 -13.41
CA THR A 94 11.54 4.53 -13.95
C THR A 94 10.54 5.34 -14.78
N LEU A 95 10.25 6.58 -14.38
CA LEU A 95 9.35 7.47 -15.11
C LEU A 95 9.89 7.92 -16.47
N THR A 96 11.20 7.84 -16.73
CA THR A 96 11.74 8.08 -18.08
C THR A 96 11.46 6.93 -19.04
N LEU A 97 11.15 5.74 -18.50
CA LEU A 97 10.88 4.52 -19.25
C LEU A 97 9.36 4.24 -19.36
N ALA A 98 8.64 4.47 -18.26
CA ALA A 98 7.20 4.34 -18.16
C ALA A 98 6.61 5.67 -17.67
N ASP A 99 6.17 6.48 -18.63
CA ASP A 99 5.51 7.76 -18.36
C ASP A 99 4.15 7.57 -17.67
N GLU A 100 3.56 8.68 -17.21
CA GLU A 100 2.27 8.65 -16.51
C GLU A 100 1.17 7.93 -17.32
N SER A 101 1.16 8.10 -18.64
CA SER A 101 0.17 7.46 -19.50
C SER A 101 0.33 5.93 -19.51
N SER A 102 1.58 5.43 -19.62
CA SER A 102 1.90 4.01 -19.54
C SER A 102 1.51 3.42 -18.19
N LEU A 103 1.72 4.14 -17.09
CA LEU A 103 1.33 3.70 -15.75
C LEU A 103 -0.19 3.59 -15.59
N ILE A 104 -0.94 4.57 -16.10
CA ILE A 104 -2.41 4.53 -16.08
C ILE A 104 -2.92 3.33 -16.89
N VAL A 105 -2.37 3.08 -18.07
CA VAL A 105 -2.75 1.91 -18.89
C VAL A 105 -2.44 0.60 -18.17
N ALA A 106 -1.28 0.48 -17.52
CA ALA A 106 -0.90 -0.72 -16.78
C ALA A 106 -1.77 -0.95 -15.53
N LEU A 107 -2.17 0.12 -14.82
CA LEU A 107 -3.11 0.05 -13.70
C LEU A 107 -4.51 -0.36 -14.16
N SER A 108 -4.98 0.18 -15.28
CA SER A 108 -6.30 -0.14 -15.83
C SER A 108 -6.34 -1.46 -16.63
N SER A 109 -5.21 -2.16 -16.75
CA SER A 109 -5.12 -3.42 -17.49
C SER A 109 -5.93 -4.51 -16.78
N PRO A 110 -6.63 -5.40 -17.52
CA PRO A 110 -7.28 -6.57 -16.92
C PRO A 110 -6.29 -7.63 -16.44
N ALA A 111 -5.01 -7.53 -16.81
CA ALA A 111 -3.96 -8.46 -16.39
C ALA A 111 -3.41 -8.07 -15.00
N PRO A 112 -3.58 -8.91 -13.95
CA PRO A 112 -3.11 -8.58 -12.60
C PRO A 112 -1.60 -8.34 -12.53
N SER A 113 -0.81 -9.05 -13.35
CA SER A 113 0.63 -8.88 -13.45
C SER A 113 1.01 -7.46 -13.91
N ALA A 114 0.26 -6.86 -14.83
CA ALA A 114 0.48 -5.47 -15.24
C ALA A 114 0.16 -4.48 -14.11
N ASN A 115 -0.93 -4.70 -13.37
CA ASN A 115 -1.29 -3.86 -12.22
C ASN A 115 -0.20 -3.93 -11.13
N VAL A 116 0.28 -5.14 -10.82
CA VAL A 116 1.34 -5.39 -9.84
C VAL A 116 2.65 -4.72 -10.27
N LEU A 117 3.00 -4.76 -11.56
CA LEU A 117 4.16 -4.03 -12.09
C LEU A 117 4.01 -2.53 -11.88
N ALA A 118 2.87 -1.95 -12.26
CA ALA A 118 2.63 -0.52 -12.08
C ALA A 118 2.72 -0.13 -10.60
N MET A 119 2.07 -0.89 -9.69
CA MET A 119 2.17 -0.66 -8.26
C MET A 119 3.60 -0.82 -7.72
N ALA A 120 4.40 -1.73 -8.28
CA ALA A 120 5.82 -1.86 -7.92
C ALA A 120 6.62 -0.62 -8.30
N ILE A 121 6.34 -0.04 -9.47
CA ILE A 121 6.96 1.21 -9.92
C ILE A 121 6.56 2.36 -9.00
N LEU A 122 5.27 2.49 -8.68
CA LEU A 122 4.76 3.50 -7.75
C LEU A 122 5.38 3.35 -6.35
N HIS A 123 5.59 2.11 -5.89
CA HIS A 123 6.18 1.84 -4.57
C HIS A 123 7.61 2.36 -4.45
N LYS A 124 8.34 2.52 -5.56
CA LYS A 124 9.67 3.16 -5.54
C LYS A 124 9.61 4.58 -5.00
N ALA A 125 8.49 5.29 -5.17
CA ALA A 125 8.33 6.64 -4.64
C ALA A 125 8.37 6.67 -3.09
N ALA A 126 8.04 5.56 -2.42
CA ALA A 126 8.17 5.45 -0.95
C ALA A 126 9.63 5.38 -0.47
N SER A 127 10.62 5.42 -1.37
CA SER A 127 12.04 5.46 -1.00
C SER A 127 12.45 6.83 -0.44
N SER A 128 11.76 7.91 -0.84
CA SER A 128 12.12 9.28 -0.42
C SER A 128 10.90 10.22 -0.42
N ALA A 129 10.93 11.24 0.45
CA ALA A 129 9.87 12.26 0.47
C ALA A 129 9.78 13.07 -0.85
N PRO A 130 10.88 13.45 -1.53
CA PRO A 130 10.81 14.09 -2.84
C PRO A 130 10.12 13.24 -3.91
N ASP A 131 10.41 11.94 -3.99
CA ASP A 131 9.76 11.05 -4.96
C ASP A 131 8.26 10.88 -4.64
N THR A 132 7.91 10.80 -3.36
CA THR A 132 6.50 10.76 -2.93
C THR A 132 5.76 12.05 -3.29
N ALA A 133 6.39 13.21 -3.11
CA ALA A 133 5.83 14.49 -3.55
C ALA A 133 5.71 14.57 -5.08
N GLN A 134 6.66 14.01 -5.83
CA GLN A 134 6.56 13.88 -7.29
C GLN A 134 5.33 13.04 -7.68
N LEU A 135 5.09 11.90 -7.03
CA LEU A 135 3.88 11.09 -7.26
C LEU A 135 2.60 11.85 -6.88
N ALA A 136 2.63 12.65 -5.81
CA ALA A 136 1.50 13.50 -5.40
C ALA A 136 1.11 14.55 -6.47
N SER A 137 2.02 14.91 -7.38
CA SER A 137 1.71 15.78 -8.51
C SER A 137 1.04 15.08 -9.71
N MET A 138 0.80 13.76 -9.63
CA MET A 138 0.24 12.93 -10.71
C MET A 138 -1.17 12.44 -10.35
N PRO A 139 -2.19 13.31 -10.28
CA PRO A 139 -3.51 12.96 -9.74
C PRO A 139 -4.22 11.85 -10.53
N ARG A 140 -4.02 11.79 -11.85
CA ARG A 140 -4.62 10.74 -12.70
C ARG A 140 -4.02 9.35 -12.45
N VAL A 141 -2.73 9.29 -12.12
CA VAL A 141 -2.05 8.05 -11.72
C VAL A 141 -2.59 7.58 -10.37
N LEU A 142 -2.77 8.52 -9.41
CA LEU A 142 -3.37 8.21 -8.10
C LEU A 142 -4.82 7.73 -8.24
N GLU A 143 -5.62 8.37 -9.09
CA GLU A 143 -6.99 7.95 -9.39
C GLU A 143 -7.03 6.53 -9.94
N ALA A 144 -6.21 6.23 -10.96
CA ALA A 144 -6.10 4.89 -11.54
C ALA A 144 -5.63 3.87 -10.49
N PHE A 145 -4.69 4.25 -9.61
CA PHE A 145 -4.21 3.40 -8.53
C PHE A 145 -5.33 3.06 -7.53
N ILE A 146 -6.04 4.06 -6.99
CA ILE A 146 -7.11 3.85 -6.00
C ILE A 146 -8.24 3.00 -6.60
N ARG A 147 -8.64 3.30 -7.84
CA ARG A 147 -9.65 2.50 -8.55
C ARG A 147 -9.19 1.04 -8.67
N THR A 148 -7.99 0.80 -9.19
CA THR A 148 -7.44 -0.56 -9.38
C THR A 148 -7.30 -1.31 -8.06
N TRP A 149 -6.77 -0.64 -7.02
CA TRP A 149 -6.57 -1.24 -5.70
C TRP A 149 -7.89 -1.65 -5.05
N LEU A 150 -8.94 -0.82 -5.12
CA LEU A 150 -10.21 -1.13 -4.47
C LEU A 150 -11.08 -2.07 -5.32
N SER A 151 -11.08 -1.97 -6.65
CA SER A 151 -11.98 -2.75 -7.51
C SER A 151 -11.42 -4.09 -8.00
N SER A 152 -10.11 -4.31 -7.97
CA SER A 152 -9.52 -5.56 -8.52
C SER A 152 -9.98 -6.80 -7.75
N PRO A 153 -10.40 -7.89 -8.40
CA PRO A 153 -10.69 -9.16 -7.72
C PRO A 153 -9.42 -9.92 -7.29
N ASP A 154 -8.24 -9.50 -7.77
CA ASP A 154 -6.99 -10.20 -7.50
C ASP A 154 -6.44 -9.89 -6.10
N VAL A 155 -6.08 -10.93 -5.35
CA VAL A 155 -5.59 -10.82 -3.98
C VAL A 155 -4.24 -10.11 -3.92
N GLN A 156 -3.33 -10.40 -4.85
CA GLN A 156 -1.99 -9.82 -4.88
C GLN A 156 -2.04 -8.32 -5.18
N VAL A 157 -2.92 -7.89 -6.10
CA VAL A 157 -3.19 -6.47 -6.37
C VAL A 157 -3.69 -5.76 -5.11
N GLY A 158 -4.62 -6.39 -4.40
CA GLY A 158 -5.15 -5.86 -3.13
C GLY A 158 -4.09 -5.66 -2.04
N GLU A 159 -3.31 -6.71 -1.75
CA GLU A 159 -2.26 -6.67 -0.73
C GLU A 159 -1.14 -5.70 -1.09
N ARG A 160 -0.74 -5.66 -2.37
CA ARG A 160 0.28 -4.71 -2.82
C ARG A 160 -0.23 -3.27 -2.75
N GLY A 161 -1.49 -3.02 -3.07
CA GLY A 161 -2.10 -1.70 -2.94
C GLY A 161 -2.19 -1.22 -1.48
N ASN A 162 -2.58 -2.10 -0.55
CA ASN A 162 -2.57 -1.79 0.89
C ASN A 162 -1.18 -1.36 1.37
N LYS A 163 -0.16 -2.15 1.02
CA LYS A 163 1.24 -1.86 1.38
C LYS A 163 1.74 -0.58 0.74
N LEU A 164 1.48 -0.39 -0.56
CA LEU A 164 1.88 0.78 -1.32
C LEU A 164 1.32 2.06 -0.69
N LEU A 165 0.00 2.13 -0.47
CA LEU A 165 -0.66 3.28 0.10
C LEU A 165 -0.08 3.62 1.49
N ALA A 166 0.05 2.63 2.36
CA ALA A 166 0.52 2.84 3.70
C ALA A 166 1.99 3.26 3.77
N ASP A 167 2.87 2.66 2.95
CA ASP A 167 4.29 3.01 2.90
C ASP A 167 4.52 4.43 2.33
N LEU A 168 3.76 4.81 1.29
CA LEU A 168 3.80 6.17 0.74
C LEU A 168 3.34 7.22 1.76
N LEU A 169 2.23 6.97 2.44
CA LEU A 169 1.68 7.90 3.43
C LEU A 169 2.52 7.96 4.71
N GLU A 170 3.24 6.89 5.08
CA GLU A 170 4.23 6.93 6.16
C GLU A 170 5.40 7.85 5.80
N VAL A 171 5.91 7.77 4.56
CA VAL A 171 7.02 8.61 4.07
C VAL A 171 6.61 10.08 3.92
N ASP A 172 5.38 10.35 3.49
CA ASP A 172 4.87 11.72 3.32
C ASP A 172 4.33 12.34 4.62
N SER A 173 4.24 11.58 5.72
CA SER A 173 3.69 12.10 6.98
C SER A 173 4.49 13.30 7.51
N VAL A 174 3.78 14.36 7.85
CA VAL A 174 4.32 15.55 8.55
C VAL A 174 4.37 15.35 10.06
N VAL A 175 3.62 14.36 10.56
CA VAL A 175 3.59 14.00 11.97
C VAL A 175 4.85 13.19 12.28
N PRO A 176 5.53 13.45 13.41
CA PRO A 176 6.65 12.62 13.83
C PRO A 176 6.26 11.14 13.88
N PRO A 177 7.13 10.22 13.41
CA PRO A 177 6.83 8.80 13.46
C PRO A 177 6.59 8.37 14.91
N LEU A 178 5.70 7.40 15.10
CA LEU A 178 5.52 6.76 16.39
C LEU A 178 6.88 6.23 16.84
N ARG A 179 7.29 6.54 18.08
CA ARG A 179 8.53 6.00 18.63
C ARG A 179 8.44 4.48 18.63
N GLU A 180 9.55 3.80 18.31
CA GLU A 180 9.64 2.35 18.29
C GLU A 180 8.92 1.77 19.51
N VAL A 181 7.85 1.03 19.25
CA VAL A 181 7.13 0.32 20.30
C VAL A 181 8.06 -0.78 20.75
N ARG A 182 8.37 -0.81 22.05
CA ARG A 182 9.31 -1.79 22.64
C ARG A 182 8.85 -3.25 22.43
N HIS A 183 7.62 -3.45 22.01
CA HIS A 183 6.99 -4.73 21.71
C HIS A 183 6.24 -4.63 20.38
N ALA A 184 6.35 -5.67 19.54
CA ALA A 184 5.63 -5.73 18.28
C ALA A 184 4.14 -5.89 18.54
N VAL A 185 3.35 -4.86 18.22
CA VAL A 185 1.89 -4.92 18.30
C VAL A 185 1.42 -5.90 17.26
N THR A 186 0.65 -6.91 17.63
CA THR A 186 0.12 -7.85 16.65
C THR A 186 -1.31 -7.46 16.26
N ILE A 187 -1.57 -7.36 14.96
CA ILE A 187 -2.90 -7.18 14.39
C ILE A 187 -3.16 -8.42 13.54
N ASP A 188 -4.19 -9.21 13.88
CA ASP A 188 -4.49 -10.50 13.23
C ASP A 188 -3.30 -11.47 13.15
N GLY A 189 -2.44 -11.46 14.18
CA GLY A 189 -1.23 -12.29 14.22
C GLY A 189 -0.06 -11.78 13.36
N ILE A 190 -0.21 -10.64 12.70
CA ILE A 190 0.85 -9.94 11.96
C ILE A 190 1.45 -8.86 12.87
N ALA A 191 2.75 -8.97 13.14
CA ALA A 191 3.48 -7.91 13.83
C ALA A 191 3.41 -6.60 13.02
N TRP A 192 2.81 -5.59 13.61
CA TRP A 192 2.92 -4.20 13.16
C TRP A 192 4.37 -3.77 13.32
N SER A 193 5.11 -3.85 12.22
CA SER A 193 6.35 -3.10 12.06
C SER A 193 5.98 -1.74 11.47
N SER A 194 6.27 -0.64 12.19
CA SER A 194 6.60 0.60 11.48
C SER A 194 7.67 0.22 10.44
N GLY A 195 7.63 0.75 9.23
CA GLY A 195 8.53 0.35 8.14
C GLY A 195 10.03 0.63 8.38
N SER A 196 10.46 0.76 9.63
CA SER A 196 11.82 0.93 10.11
C SER A 196 12.64 -0.35 9.94
N ASN A 197 12.92 -0.71 8.68
CA ASN A 197 14.06 -1.57 8.36
C ASN A 197 15.41 -0.79 8.44
N GLY A 198 15.44 0.32 9.18
CA GLY A 198 16.60 1.17 9.37
C GLY A 198 17.13 1.05 10.79
N LEU A 199 18.08 0.14 10.99
CA LEU A 199 19.06 0.23 12.07
C LEU A 199 19.76 1.58 11.96
N ASN A 200 19.26 2.62 12.63
CA ASN A 200 19.96 3.82 13.12
C ASN A 200 18.91 4.86 13.56
N GLY A 201 18.94 5.25 14.82
CA GLY A 201 18.06 6.27 15.44
C GLY A 201 18.23 7.70 14.94
N SER A 202 18.48 7.90 13.64
CA SER A 202 18.40 9.20 12.99
C SER A 202 16.94 9.49 12.67
N GLN A 203 16.40 10.57 13.23
CA GLN A 203 15.08 11.10 12.86
C GLN A 203 15.00 11.20 11.33
N LYS A 204 14.22 10.32 10.71
CA LYS A 204 13.92 10.42 9.29
C LYS A 204 13.25 11.78 9.07
N PRO A 205 13.70 12.58 8.09
CA PRO A 205 13.07 13.86 7.81
C PRO A 205 11.58 13.63 7.53
N THR A 206 10.72 14.45 8.14
CA THR A 206 9.27 14.43 7.92
C THR A 206 8.97 14.70 6.45
N GLY A 207 7.90 14.08 5.96
CA GLY A 207 7.40 14.31 4.61
C GLY A 207 6.76 15.68 4.45
N THR A 208 6.15 15.91 3.29
CA THR A 208 5.54 17.20 2.94
C THR A 208 4.05 17.27 3.22
N GLY A 209 3.40 16.11 3.45
CA GLY A 209 1.96 15.96 3.58
C GLY A 209 1.20 16.15 2.26
N GLN A 210 1.88 16.37 1.13
CA GLN A 210 1.23 16.64 -0.15
C GLN A 210 0.41 15.44 -0.64
N LEU A 211 0.92 14.23 -0.51
CA LEU A 211 0.20 13.02 -0.90
C LEU A 211 -0.98 12.77 0.05
N TRP A 212 -0.80 12.99 1.35
CA TRP A 212 -1.92 12.97 2.30
C TRP A 212 -3.03 13.92 1.86
N GLN A 213 -2.69 15.18 1.57
CA GLN A 213 -3.64 16.18 1.10
C GLN A 213 -4.31 15.77 -0.22
N ARG A 214 -3.59 15.12 -1.15
CA ARG A 214 -4.20 14.61 -2.38
C ARG A 214 -5.20 13.50 -2.13
N ILE A 215 -4.91 12.59 -1.22
CA ILE A 215 -5.79 11.44 -0.96
C ILE A 215 -7.01 11.85 -0.13
N THR A 216 -6.81 12.71 0.86
CA THR A 216 -7.88 13.08 1.81
C THR A 216 -8.61 14.35 1.45
N ASN A 217 -8.04 15.26 0.65
CA ASN A 217 -8.61 16.58 0.35
C ASN A 217 -8.94 16.82 -1.12
N ASP A 218 -8.49 15.97 -2.06
CA ASP A 218 -8.94 16.04 -3.46
C ASP A 218 -10.33 15.40 -3.57
N PRO A 219 -11.38 16.14 -3.97
CA PRO A 219 -12.73 15.59 -4.05
C PRO A 219 -12.84 14.38 -4.97
N THR A 220 -12.04 14.31 -6.03
CA THR A 220 -12.09 13.22 -7.01
C THR A 220 -11.59 11.93 -6.39
N ILE A 221 -10.40 11.97 -5.77
CA ILE A 221 -9.78 10.80 -5.15
C ILE A 221 -10.56 10.39 -3.90
N PHE A 222 -10.97 11.38 -3.08
CA PHE A 222 -11.72 11.11 -1.87
C PHE A 222 -13.09 10.47 -2.18
N ASN A 223 -13.78 10.92 -3.24
CA ASN A 223 -15.03 10.31 -3.65
C ASN A 223 -14.86 8.83 -4.05
N LEU A 224 -13.74 8.44 -4.66
CA LEU A 224 -13.45 7.02 -4.93
C LEU A 224 -13.32 6.18 -3.66
N LEU A 225 -12.69 6.73 -2.61
CA LEU A 225 -12.56 6.04 -1.32
C LEU A 225 -13.90 5.82 -0.61
N LEU A 226 -14.90 6.66 -0.90
CA LEU A 226 -16.24 6.53 -0.35
C LEU A 226 -17.15 5.65 -1.23
N SER A 227 -17.12 5.82 -2.56
CA SER A 227 -18.05 5.17 -3.49
C SER A 227 -17.68 3.73 -3.84
N LEU A 228 -16.40 3.41 -4.04
CA LEU A 228 -16.01 2.05 -4.42
C LEU A 228 -16.37 1.00 -3.36
N PRO A 229 -16.19 1.26 -2.04
CA PRO A 229 -16.64 0.35 -1.00
C PRO A 229 -18.17 0.24 -0.83
N THR A 230 -18.96 1.13 -1.45
CA THR A 230 -20.43 0.98 -1.55
C THR A 230 -20.85 0.24 -2.83
N GLY A 231 -19.90 -0.09 -3.71
CA GLY A 231 -20.12 -0.80 -4.96
C GLY A 231 -20.33 0.11 -6.17
N GLU A 232 -20.19 1.43 -5.99
CA GLU A 232 -20.42 2.44 -7.04
C GLU A 232 -19.07 2.95 -7.56
N ASP A 233 -18.81 2.88 -8.88
CA ASP A 233 -17.72 3.63 -9.50
C ASP A 233 -18.29 4.95 -10.06
N PRO A 234 -17.71 6.12 -9.72
CA PRO A 234 -18.07 7.40 -10.31
C PRO A 234 -17.96 7.44 -11.85
N SER A 235 -17.28 6.48 -12.49
CA SER A 235 -17.29 6.30 -13.95
C SER A 235 -18.66 5.88 -14.51
N GLY A 236 -19.57 5.38 -13.66
CA GLY A 236 -20.85 4.78 -14.04
C GLY A 236 -20.84 3.25 -14.04
N ASP A 237 -19.70 2.62 -13.78
CA ASP A 237 -19.60 1.17 -13.59
C ASP A 237 -20.03 0.77 -12.16
N CYS A 238 -20.40 -0.49 -11.98
CA CYS A 238 -20.74 -1.03 -10.67
C CYS A 238 -19.85 -2.23 -10.34
N LEU A 239 -19.36 -2.28 -9.10
CA LEU A 239 -18.61 -3.44 -8.62
C LEU A 239 -19.58 -4.60 -8.37
N THR A 240 -19.09 -5.82 -8.59
CA THR A 240 -19.83 -7.01 -8.14
C THR A 240 -19.89 -7.05 -6.61
N PRO A 241 -20.88 -7.72 -5.98
CA PRO A 241 -20.94 -7.83 -4.53
C PRO A 241 -19.64 -8.36 -3.90
N HIS A 242 -18.98 -9.30 -4.57
CA HIS A 242 -17.68 -9.81 -4.13
C HIS A 242 -16.59 -8.75 -4.14
N GLN A 243 -16.48 -7.97 -5.22
CA GLN A 243 -15.52 -6.86 -5.30
C GLN A 243 -15.83 -5.77 -4.27
N THR A 244 -17.11 -5.48 -3.99
CA THR A 244 -17.51 -4.55 -2.94
C THR A 244 -17.02 -5.01 -1.57
N SER A 245 -17.24 -6.28 -1.19
CA SER A 245 -16.72 -6.82 0.07
C SER A 245 -15.19 -6.80 0.13
N LEU A 246 -14.50 -7.05 -0.99
CA LEU A 246 -13.04 -6.91 -1.07
C LEU A 246 -12.58 -5.46 -0.88
N ALA A 247 -13.24 -4.49 -1.51
CA ALA A 247 -12.95 -3.08 -1.37
C ALA A 247 -13.12 -2.61 0.08
N GLN A 248 -14.22 -3.02 0.72
CA GLN A 248 -14.50 -2.76 2.13
C GLN A 248 -13.40 -3.35 3.02
N GLY A 249 -13.08 -4.64 2.85
CA GLY A 249 -12.04 -5.32 3.64
C GLY A 249 -10.65 -4.69 3.48
N ARG A 250 -10.28 -4.26 2.27
CA ARG A 250 -9.01 -3.56 2.00
C ARG A 250 -8.95 -2.22 2.72
N LEU A 251 -10.02 -1.43 2.66
CA LEU A 251 -10.07 -0.14 3.34
C LEU A 251 -10.01 -0.31 4.87
N LEU A 252 -10.77 -1.26 5.43
CA LEU A 252 -10.73 -1.62 6.86
C LEU A 252 -9.35 -2.08 7.31
N ARG A 253 -8.60 -2.80 6.46
CA ARG A 253 -7.25 -3.30 6.81
C ARG A 253 -6.20 -2.19 6.88
N VAL A 254 -6.26 -1.20 5.98
CA VAL A 254 -5.23 -0.14 5.92
C VAL A 254 -5.51 1.00 6.89
N LEU A 255 -6.78 1.32 7.13
CA LEU A 255 -7.20 2.52 7.83
C LEU A 255 -6.70 2.66 9.29
N PRO A 256 -6.62 1.59 10.11
CA PRO A 256 -6.01 1.66 11.43
C PRO A 256 -4.56 2.16 11.40
N ARG A 257 -3.76 1.68 10.44
CA ARG A 257 -2.38 2.15 10.23
C ARG A 257 -2.36 3.61 9.79
N LEU A 258 -3.24 4.02 8.87
CA LEU A 258 -3.33 5.41 8.44
C LEU A 258 -3.74 6.35 9.58
N ALA A 259 -4.70 5.96 10.42
CA ALA A 259 -5.10 6.71 11.60
C ALA A 259 -3.96 6.84 12.62
N ALA A 260 -3.13 5.79 12.76
CA ALA A 260 -1.95 5.82 13.60
C ALA A 260 -0.83 6.71 13.04
N LEU A 261 -0.74 6.90 11.72
CA LEU A 261 0.22 7.79 11.04
C LEU A 261 -0.22 9.25 11.07
N ASP A 262 -1.46 9.55 10.69
CA ASP A 262 -2.04 10.89 10.76
C ASP A 262 -3.55 10.83 11.01
N PHE A 263 -3.94 10.80 12.29
CA PHE A 263 -5.34 10.76 12.70
C PHE A 263 -6.13 11.98 12.18
N GLY A 264 -5.49 13.15 12.13
CA GLY A 264 -6.14 14.38 11.68
C GLY A 264 -6.63 14.29 10.25
N GLN A 265 -5.84 13.69 9.37
CA GLN A 265 -6.16 13.58 7.94
C GLN A 265 -7.29 12.59 7.65
N VAL A 266 -7.37 11.49 8.40
CA VAL A 266 -8.45 10.49 8.19
C VAL A 266 -9.74 10.80 8.96
N ALA A 267 -9.64 11.54 10.06
CA ALA A 267 -10.77 11.85 10.94
C ALA A 267 -11.49 13.17 10.59
N ARG A 268 -10.86 14.05 9.81
CA ARG A 268 -11.48 15.32 9.37
C ARG A 268 -12.44 15.08 8.20
N PRO A 269 -13.64 15.69 8.22
CA PRO A 269 -14.58 15.61 7.11
C PRO A 269 -14.11 16.47 5.93
N LEU A 270 -14.47 16.05 4.71
CA LEU A 270 -14.15 16.79 3.50
C LEU A 270 -15.23 17.84 3.17
N GLY A 271 -14.93 19.13 3.39
CA GLY A 271 -15.70 20.25 2.85
C GLY A 271 -17.15 20.39 3.33
N ALA A 272 -17.78 21.54 3.02
CA ALA A 272 -19.10 21.95 3.51
C ALA A 272 -20.30 21.30 2.79
N SER A 273 -20.13 20.12 2.17
CA SER A 273 -21.23 19.40 1.53
C SER A 273 -22.03 18.58 2.56
N ASP A 274 -23.32 18.37 2.30
CA ASP A 274 -24.32 17.84 3.25
C ASP A 274 -23.98 16.49 3.90
N GLN A 275 -22.97 15.75 3.42
CA GLN A 275 -22.55 14.49 4.01
C GLN A 275 -21.52 14.62 5.12
N ASN A 276 -20.76 15.73 5.22
CA ASN A 276 -19.88 16.10 6.33
C ASN A 276 -19.14 14.92 7.04
N GLN A 277 -18.73 13.91 6.25
CA GLN A 277 -18.26 12.62 6.73
C GLN A 277 -16.77 12.49 6.45
N SER A 278 -16.01 12.05 7.45
CA SER A 278 -14.60 11.71 7.30
C SER A 278 -14.43 10.26 6.85
N LEU A 279 -13.26 9.93 6.27
CA LEU A 279 -12.96 8.55 5.88
C LEU A 279 -13.09 7.59 7.06
N LEU A 280 -12.60 8.00 8.23
CA LEU A 280 -12.71 7.24 9.48
C LEU A 280 -14.18 7.00 9.86
N HIS A 281 -15.01 8.04 9.79
CA HIS A 281 -16.43 7.91 10.11
C HIS A 281 -17.16 7.01 9.11
N PHE A 282 -16.91 7.19 7.81
CA PHE A 282 -17.45 6.35 6.75
C PHE A 282 -17.17 4.87 6.97
N ALA A 283 -15.90 4.50 7.12
CA ALA A 283 -15.51 3.11 7.31
C ALA A 283 -16.10 2.51 8.60
N SER A 284 -16.21 3.31 9.66
CA SER A 284 -16.66 2.85 10.97
C SER A 284 -18.18 2.70 11.09
N ILE A 285 -18.95 3.53 10.39
CA ILE A 285 -20.40 3.67 10.61
C ILE A 285 -21.23 3.26 9.39
N SER A 286 -20.84 3.71 8.19
CA SER A 286 -21.74 3.71 7.03
C SER A 286 -21.36 2.70 5.96
N MET A 287 -20.10 2.28 5.92
CA MET A 287 -19.56 1.48 4.83
C MET A 287 -20.06 0.02 4.84
N VAL A 288 -20.16 -0.60 6.01
CA VAL A 288 -20.43 -2.05 6.14
C VAL A 288 -21.89 -2.29 6.48
N ASP A 289 -22.57 -3.14 5.70
CA ASP A 289 -23.84 -3.73 6.11
C ASP A 289 -23.59 -4.81 7.17
N LYS A 290 -23.94 -4.50 8.42
CA LYS A 290 -23.77 -5.40 9.56
C LYS A 290 -24.61 -6.69 9.49
N LYS A 291 -25.54 -6.80 8.54
CA LYS A 291 -26.28 -8.05 8.28
C LYS A 291 -25.42 -9.11 7.59
N ASP A 292 -24.38 -8.69 6.86
CA ASP A 292 -23.34 -9.60 6.39
C ASP A 292 -22.43 -9.93 7.58
N MET A 293 -22.60 -11.15 8.13
CA MET A 293 -21.85 -11.59 9.30
C MET A 293 -20.34 -11.62 9.08
N LEU A 294 -19.87 -11.92 7.86
CA LEU A 294 -18.43 -11.96 7.59
C LEU A 294 -17.85 -10.54 7.56
N MET A 295 -18.56 -9.60 6.94
CA MET A 295 -18.16 -8.19 6.95
C MET A 295 -18.30 -7.57 8.34
N HIS A 296 -19.29 -7.98 9.14
CA HIS A 296 -19.42 -7.53 10.52
C HIS A 296 -18.23 -8.00 11.38
N LEU A 297 -17.78 -9.26 11.24
CA LEU A 297 -16.55 -9.73 11.90
C LEU A 297 -15.33 -8.91 11.46
N THR A 298 -15.21 -8.63 10.16
CA THR A 298 -14.13 -7.77 9.63
C THR A 298 -14.18 -6.35 10.22
N LEU A 299 -15.38 -5.80 10.47
CA LEU A 299 -15.57 -4.51 11.11
C LEU A 299 -15.12 -4.54 12.59
N ILE A 300 -15.39 -5.65 13.29
CA ILE A 300 -14.92 -5.86 14.67
C ILE A 300 -13.38 -5.89 14.70
N ASP A 301 -12.74 -6.68 13.83
CA ASP A 301 -11.28 -6.76 13.72
C ASP A 301 -10.67 -5.37 13.42
N TYR A 302 -11.31 -4.60 12.55
CA TYR A 302 -10.94 -3.20 12.28
C TYR A 302 -10.95 -2.32 13.54
N PHE A 303 -12.02 -2.37 14.34
CA PHE A 303 -12.11 -1.54 15.54
C PHE A 303 -11.07 -1.94 16.59
N GLU A 304 -10.77 -3.23 16.70
CA GLU A 304 -9.72 -3.73 17.60
C GLU A 304 -8.33 -3.26 17.17
N ALA A 305 -8.02 -3.35 15.88
CA ALA A 305 -6.79 -2.84 15.31
C ALA A 305 -6.66 -1.33 15.52
N LEU A 306 -7.75 -0.58 15.31
CA LEU A 306 -7.82 0.86 15.49
C LEU A 306 -7.53 1.26 16.95
N LEU A 307 -8.16 0.59 17.92
CA LEU A 307 -7.93 0.84 19.34
C LEU A 307 -6.50 0.53 19.75
N SER A 308 -5.99 -0.63 19.32
CA SER A 308 -4.64 -1.09 19.67
C SER A 308 -3.57 -0.13 19.18
N LEU A 309 -3.70 0.38 17.95
CA LEU A 309 -2.75 1.33 17.39
C LEU A 309 -2.91 2.75 17.95
N LEU A 310 -4.14 3.25 18.12
CA LEU A 310 -4.35 4.61 18.60
C LEU A 310 -4.07 4.77 20.09
N ARG A 311 -4.17 3.69 20.89
CA ARG A 311 -3.68 3.67 22.27
C ARG A 311 -2.23 4.14 22.33
N ILE A 312 -1.37 3.54 21.51
CA ILE A 312 0.06 3.82 21.50
C ILE A 312 0.32 5.28 21.15
N ARG A 313 -0.41 5.81 20.16
CA ARG A 313 -0.31 7.22 19.79
C ARG A 313 -0.70 8.14 20.94
N VAL A 314 -1.76 7.82 21.67
CA VAL A 314 -2.20 8.59 22.84
C VAL A 314 -1.19 8.49 23.99
N GLU A 315 -0.64 7.30 24.27
CA GLU A 315 0.38 7.06 25.29
C GLU A 315 1.69 7.82 25.03
N GLN A 316 2.10 7.96 23.77
CA GLN A 316 3.31 8.70 23.40
C GLN A 316 3.20 10.22 23.65
N GLY A 317 1.99 10.71 23.91
CA GLY A 317 1.72 12.12 24.19
C GLY A 317 1.69 12.97 22.93
N GLY A 318 0.78 13.95 22.89
CA GLY A 318 0.66 14.87 21.78
C GLY A 318 -0.51 15.83 21.98
N SER A 319 -0.52 16.92 21.20
CA SER A 319 -1.63 17.88 21.17
C SER A 319 -2.96 17.23 20.78
N ASP A 320 -2.91 16.12 20.06
CA ASP A 320 -4.07 15.54 19.39
C ASP A 320 -4.80 14.50 20.25
N ASN A 321 -4.29 14.17 21.45
CA ASN A 321 -4.83 13.11 22.31
C ASN A 321 -6.32 13.31 22.65
N SER A 322 -6.69 14.54 22.99
CA SER A 322 -8.09 14.89 23.27
C SER A 322 -8.97 14.78 22.03
N PHE A 323 -8.44 15.14 20.86
CA PHE A 323 -9.12 15.02 19.59
C PHE A 323 -9.33 13.55 19.19
N ILE A 324 -8.31 12.70 19.33
CA ILE A 324 -8.40 11.26 19.11
C ILE A 324 -9.47 10.66 20.03
N THR A 325 -9.34 10.87 21.34
CA THR A 325 -10.22 10.26 22.35
C THR A 325 -11.68 10.70 22.17
N SER A 326 -11.93 12.00 21.92
CA SER A 326 -13.29 12.52 21.71
C SER A 326 -13.92 12.03 20.41
N THR A 327 -13.14 11.96 19.33
CA THR A 327 -13.61 11.44 18.03
C THR A 327 -13.93 9.97 18.12
N LEU A 328 -13.04 9.16 18.71
CA LEU A 328 -13.27 7.75 18.95
C LEU A 328 -14.51 7.52 19.81
N ARG A 329 -14.66 8.25 20.92
CA ARG A 329 -15.85 8.12 21.78
C ARG A 329 -17.15 8.36 21.01
N ARG A 330 -17.17 9.36 20.12
CA ARG A 330 -18.34 9.63 19.26
C ARG A 330 -18.61 8.46 18.30
N ILE A 331 -17.58 8.01 17.59
CA ILE A 331 -17.70 6.90 16.63
C ILE A 331 -18.15 5.61 17.35
N PHE A 332 -17.60 5.29 18.52
CA PHE A 332 -17.98 4.10 19.28
C PHE A 332 -19.40 4.18 19.83
N ALA A 333 -19.79 5.33 20.38
CA ALA A 333 -21.15 5.53 20.86
C ALA A 333 -22.16 5.26 19.74
N GLU A 334 -21.91 5.78 18.53
CA GLU A 334 -22.75 5.54 17.37
C GLU A 334 -22.70 4.08 16.90
N ALA A 335 -21.49 3.53 16.67
CA ALA A 335 -21.28 2.19 16.15
C ALA A 335 -21.86 1.09 17.06
N THR A 336 -21.92 1.31 18.37
CA THR A 336 -22.38 0.32 19.36
C THR A 336 -23.83 0.49 19.82
N THR A 337 -24.54 1.52 19.36
CA THR A 337 -25.92 1.85 19.80
C THR A 337 -26.83 0.61 19.77
N ASP A 338 -26.79 -0.14 18.67
CA ASP A 338 -27.60 -1.35 18.45
C ASP A 338 -26.73 -2.60 18.19
N ASP A 339 -25.48 -2.59 18.66
CA ASP A 339 -24.48 -3.61 18.33
C ASP A 339 -23.77 -4.13 19.59
N ASN A 340 -24.49 -5.00 20.31
CA ASN A 340 -23.97 -5.62 21.52
C ASN A 340 -22.79 -6.57 21.25
N VAL A 341 -22.69 -7.11 20.03
CA VAL A 341 -21.60 -8.02 19.65
C VAL A 341 -20.31 -7.23 19.54
N LEU A 342 -20.32 -6.13 18.77
CA LEU A 342 -19.19 -5.21 18.69
C LEU A 342 -18.83 -4.68 20.08
N LYS A 343 -19.82 -4.20 20.85
CA LYS A 343 -19.58 -3.68 22.19
C LYS A 343 -18.89 -4.69 23.11
N ALA A 344 -19.37 -5.93 23.12
CA ALA A 344 -18.78 -7.00 23.93
C ALA A 344 -17.36 -7.35 23.46
N ALA A 345 -17.13 -7.44 22.14
CA ALA A 345 -15.82 -7.72 21.57
C ALA A 345 -14.79 -6.67 22.00
N LEU A 346 -15.14 -5.38 21.91
CA LEU A 346 -14.23 -4.29 22.28
C LEU A 346 -13.96 -4.22 23.78
N LEU A 347 -14.98 -4.42 24.63
CA LEU A 347 -14.79 -4.45 26.09
C LEU A 347 -13.95 -5.65 26.54
N GLY A 348 -14.07 -6.80 25.87
CA GLY A 348 -13.28 -7.99 26.13
C GLY A 348 -11.90 -8.01 25.46
N LEU A 349 -11.58 -7.02 24.61
CA LEU A 349 -10.30 -6.95 23.90
C LEU A 349 -9.08 -7.04 24.84
N PRO A 350 -8.99 -6.27 25.94
CA PRO A 350 -7.82 -6.35 26.83
C PRO A 350 -7.58 -7.74 27.42
N ASP A 351 -8.62 -8.55 27.59
CA ASP A 351 -8.51 -9.86 28.25
C ASP A 351 -8.05 -10.97 27.28
N ARG A 352 -8.04 -10.70 25.97
CA ARG A 352 -7.50 -11.59 24.93
C ARG A 352 -6.19 -11.06 24.31
N THR A 353 -5.71 -9.91 24.75
CA THR A 353 -4.40 -9.37 24.39
C THR A 353 -3.34 -9.86 25.37
N VAL A 354 -2.08 -9.95 24.95
CA VAL A 354 -0.96 -10.28 25.83
C VAL A 354 -0.86 -9.29 27.01
N PRO A 355 -0.45 -9.75 28.23
CA PRO A 355 -0.48 -8.93 29.44
C PRO A 355 0.22 -7.57 29.31
N GLU A 356 1.35 -7.54 28.60
CA GLU A 356 2.17 -6.34 28.40
C GLU A 356 1.44 -5.22 27.64
N GLU A 357 0.51 -5.59 26.77
CA GLU A 357 -0.32 -4.64 26.01
C GLU A 357 -1.67 -4.39 26.69
N ALA A 358 -2.20 -5.37 27.41
CA ALA A 358 -3.49 -5.31 28.10
C ALA A 358 -3.56 -4.21 29.14
N ASP A 359 -2.45 -3.97 29.87
CA ASP A 359 -2.38 -2.98 30.95
C ASP A 359 -2.61 -1.54 30.47
N GLY A 360 -2.09 -1.19 29.28
CA GLY A 360 -2.37 0.10 28.64
C GLY A 360 -3.70 0.11 27.89
N LEU A 361 -4.10 -1.02 27.29
CA LEU A 361 -5.30 -1.11 26.47
C LEU A 361 -6.58 -0.96 27.29
N ARG A 362 -6.64 -1.59 28.47
CA ARG A 362 -7.82 -1.55 29.34
C ARG A 362 -8.28 -0.13 29.70
N PRO A 363 -7.44 0.76 30.27
CA PRO A 363 -7.87 2.12 30.59
C PRO A 363 -8.22 2.93 29.33
N PHE A 364 -7.54 2.68 28.21
CA PHE A 364 -7.86 3.35 26.96
C PHE A 364 -9.24 2.95 26.42
N VAL A 365 -9.54 1.65 26.33
CA VAL A 365 -10.86 1.12 25.95
C VAL A 365 -11.95 1.70 26.84
N GLN A 366 -11.74 1.70 28.17
CA GLN A 366 -12.70 2.29 29.10
C GLN A 366 -12.94 3.79 28.85
N SER A 367 -11.94 4.52 28.38
CA SER A 367 -12.08 5.96 28.13
C SER A 367 -12.85 6.33 26.86
N VAL A 368 -12.95 5.40 25.90
CA VAL A 368 -13.58 5.63 24.58
C VAL A 368 -14.85 4.80 24.34
N VAL A 369 -15.01 3.65 25.01
CA VAL A 369 -16.16 2.74 24.82
C VAL A 369 -17.22 2.90 25.92
N LEU A 370 -16.84 3.35 27.12
CA LEU A 370 -17.75 3.69 28.23
C LEU A 370 -17.93 5.21 28.33
#